data_AF-A0A1G4VRD8-F1
#
_entry.id   AF-A0A1G4VRD8-F1
#
_cell.length_a   1.000
_cell.length_b   1.000
_cell.length_c   1.000
_cell.angle_alpha   90.00
_cell.angle_beta   90.00
_cell.angle_gamma   90.00
#
_symmetry.space_group_name_H-M   'P 1'
#
loop_
_entity.id
_entity.type
_entity.pdbx_description
1 polymer ?
#
loop_
_entity_poly.entity_id
_entity_poly.type
_entity_poly.pdbx_seq_one_letter_code
_entity_poly.pdbx_strand_id
1 'polypeptide(L)'
;MGIRDSGTIIKEARLQAGLTQEQLSFGVCSLASLCNIETGKMGVSPSTFQALMKKAGTPNEAYPLFLNRKDFDAFMLLKNIRLYTDKSCLRHAYNDLIQLRLSNYGNIRLYYKEALYLYARIKYLTYDGQYDSILDTLNKAIVITHPDFDLSNFSDEFLSFVDYEIIMLMASVYINIGKIDLAENICRQTEKTLSKSLADDKYTAYVRMLYHFTYSKCLFCQKKYSEAKEHSSLAKDLSEKFYIEAYKTELILLDIINEYCAGEPLHGNDLLYMLSLASHLGCGFLGELIELLKSLHVPDKYLDVTIAEKLKLSEFSFEVSAEALSDGSFDIFDDDLLTIGALIGVLRKEQRLSLNVLCDGLCSVSKLSKIENRKQEPSIFLAEALLNRLGYSERDFIFYGNTVESECWKQKNFLLSKHRQGDHSSEEVVAVMNMGLKSDEPSMRQVCLFFKNSADFSEQNCEALIEALKISIPDFSVATIGQRRLSWNEITILNCICTNYIRLKKYKEAAAINDALRAYAKKPFITPKYMSATLFLSERLRFRYLYNFNRFHDIIKELEEINDEFLLKSVGSAADLFFYSSQAYGELHDYDKMIAHARIAAGYFMIMGLTRRKDYLLSEIHEQFNVDV
;
A
#
# COMPACT_ATOMS: atom_id res chain seq x y z
N MET A 1 -22.73 -18.80 9.21
CA MET A 1 -21.38 -18.69 9.77
C MET A 1 -20.62 -17.79 8.81
N GLY A 2 -20.12 -16.66 9.32
CA GLY A 2 -19.60 -15.55 8.52
C GLY A 2 -18.72 -14.66 9.39
N ILE A 3 -18.44 -13.46 8.91
CA ILE A 3 -17.63 -12.45 9.61
C ILE A 3 -18.19 -12.19 11.03
N ARG A 4 -17.30 -12.21 12.02
CA ARG A 4 -17.61 -12.09 13.46
C ARG A 4 -17.81 -10.64 13.86
N ASP A 5 -18.64 -10.40 14.87
CA ASP A 5 -18.87 -9.07 15.46
C ASP A 5 -17.59 -8.45 16.06
N SER A 6 -17.40 -7.14 15.85
CA SER A 6 -16.23 -6.39 16.30
C SER A 6 -16.07 -6.35 17.82
N GLY A 7 -17.16 -6.23 18.57
CA GLY A 7 -17.12 -6.13 20.04
C GLY A 7 -16.63 -7.42 20.70
N THR A 8 -17.07 -8.56 20.17
CA THR A 8 -16.59 -9.88 20.62
C THR A 8 -15.09 -10.05 20.39
N ILE A 9 -14.60 -9.63 19.21
CA ILE A 9 -13.18 -9.71 18.86
C ILE A 9 -12.32 -8.84 19.79
N ILE A 10 -12.75 -7.60 20.04
CA ILE A 10 -12.05 -6.67 20.94
C ILE A 10 -11.96 -7.26 22.35
N LYS A 11 -13.05 -7.82 22.86
CA LYS A 11 -13.09 -8.44 24.19
C LYS A 11 -12.11 -9.61 24.30
N GLU A 12 -12.09 -10.49 23.30
CA GLU A 12 -11.17 -11.64 23.27
C GLU A 12 -9.72 -11.20 23.25
N ALA A 13 -9.38 -10.24 22.38
CA ALA A 13 -8.04 -9.67 22.28
C ALA A 13 -7.60 -9.06 23.61
N ARG A 14 -8.48 -8.27 24.26
CA ARG A 14 -8.20 -7.67 25.58
C ARG A 14 -7.87 -8.71 26.64
N LEU A 15 -8.71 -9.74 26.73
CA LEU A 15 -8.56 -10.80 27.74
C LEU A 15 -7.28 -11.62 27.50
N GLN A 16 -6.94 -11.89 26.23
CA GLN A 16 -5.69 -12.56 25.86
C GLN A 16 -4.46 -11.71 26.22
N ALA A 17 -4.56 -10.39 26.06
CA ALA A 17 -3.51 -9.46 26.45
C ALA A 17 -3.40 -9.21 27.97
N GLY A 18 -4.33 -9.74 28.77
CA GLY A 18 -4.37 -9.52 30.22
C GLY A 18 -4.70 -8.08 30.63
N LEU A 19 -5.34 -7.30 29.76
CA LEU A 19 -5.64 -5.88 30.00
C LEU A 19 -6.99 -5.66 30.70
N THR A 20 -7.07 -4.66 31.57
CA THR A 20 -8.36 -4.15 32.07
C THR A 20 -9.07 -3.30 31.01
N GLN A 21 -10.37 -3.03 31.21
CA GLN A 21 -11.11 -2.15 30.31
C GLN A 21 -10.59 -0.70 30.37
N GLU A 22 -10.17 -0.24 31.56
CA GLU A 22 -9.54 1.07 31.74
C GLU A 22 -8.24 1.17 30.95
N GLN A 23 -7.40 0.14 31.07
CA GLN A 23 -6.15 0.06 30.32
C GLN A 23 -6.41 0.07 28.82
N LEU A 24 -7.37 -0.71 28.31
CA LEU A 24 -7.63 -0.77 26.87
C LEU A 24 -8.29 0.51 26.33
N SER A 25 -9.22 1.12 27.06
CA SER A 25 -9.97 2.30 26.59
C SER A 25 -9.16 3.59 26.61
N PHE A 26 -8.16 3.70 27.49
CA PHE A 26 -7.37 4.93 27.67
C PHE A 26 -6.77 5.46 26.36
N GLY A 27 -7.01 6.76 26.09
CA GLY A 27 -6.55 7.45 24.88
C GLY A 27 -7.33 7.12 23.60
N VAL A 28 -8.33 6.23 23.66
CA VAL A 28 -9.09 5.76 22.49
C VAL A 28 -10.57 6.12 22.60
N CYS A 29 -11.25 5.60 23.61
CA CYS A 29 -12.69 5.81 23.86
C CYS A 29 -12.97 5.87 25.37
N SER A 30 -14.20 6.18 25.77
CA SER A 30 -14.54 6.16 27.21
C SER A 30 -14.64 4.73 27.76
N LEU A 31 -14.44 4.55 29.07
CA LEU A 31 -14.62 3.25 29.73
C LEU A 31 -16.04 2.69 29.52
N ALA A 32 -17.05 3.57 29.63
CA ALA A 32 -18.44 3.21 29.35
C ALA A 32 -18.62 2.78 27.89
N SER A 33 -17.96 3.47 26.95
CA SER A 33 -17.99 3.11 25.54
C SER A 33 -17.45 1.70 25.35
N LEU A 34 -16.27 1.40 25.89
CA LEU A 34 -15.66 0.07 25.77
C LEU A 34 -16.54 -1.03 26.37
N CYS A 35 -17.13 -0.81 27.54
CA CYS A 35 -18.03 -1.78 28.17
C CYS A 35 -19.25 -2.08 27.28
N ASN A 36 -19.85 -1.05 26.68
CA ASN A 36 -20.97 -1.21 25.75
C ASN A 36 -20.55 -1.88 24.43
N ILE A 37 -19.33 -1.63 23.95
CA ILE A 37 -18.77 -2.32 22.78
C ILE A 37 -18.61 -3.81 23.06
N GLU A 38 -17.96 -4.19 24.17
CA GLU A 38 -17.72 -5.60 24.53
C GLU A 38 -18.99 -6.38 24.90
N THR A 39 -20.09 -5.69 25.18
CA THR A 39 -21.40 -6.28 25.45
C THR A 39 -22.33 -6.27 24.23
N GLY A 40 -21.85 -5.80 23.07
CA GLY A 40 -22.62 -5.79 21.83
C GLY A 40 -23.76 -4.76 21.82
N LYS A 41 -23.61 -3.65 22.55
CA LYS A 41 -24.54 -2.51 22.51
C LYS A 41 -24.05 -1.40 21.59
N MET A 42 -22.74 -1.33 21.34
CA MET A 42 -22.15 -0.33 20.46
C MET A 42 -21.14 -0.97 19.50
N GLY A 43 -21.07 -0.40 18.31
CA GLY A 43 -20.06 -0.65 17.30
C GLY A 43 -18.93 0.36 17.41
N VAL A 44 -17.90 0.15 16.61
CA VAL A 44 -16.76 1.06 16.52
C VAL A 44 -16.37 1.30 15.07
N SER A 45 -15.94 2.53 14.80
CA SER A 45 -15.32 2.92 13.54
C SER A 45 -14.04 2.11 13.31
N PRO A 46 -13.58 1.99 12.05
CA PRO A 46 -12.36 1.27 11.73
C PRO A 46 -11.15 1.78 12.52
N SER A 47 -10.87 3.09 12.58
CA SER A 47 -9.68 3.57 13.30
C SER A 47 -9.77 3.35 14.81
N THR A 48 -10.98 3.39 15.39
CA THR A 48 -11.20 3.04 16.81
C THR A 48 -10.95 1.55 17.04
N PHE A 49 -11.47 0.67 16.17
CA PHE A 49 -11.17 -0.76 16.21
C PHE A 49 -9.66 -1.03 16.12
N GLN A 50 -8.98 -0.43 15.14
CA GLN A 50 -7.54 -0.58 14.95
C GLN A 50 -6.74 -0.15 16.19
N ALA A 51 -7.11 0.98 16.80
CA ALA A 51 -6.47 1.48 18.01
C ALA A 51 -6.63 0.52 19.20
N LEU A 52 -7.83 -0.03 19.41
CA LEU A 52 -8.09 -1.02 20.47
C LEU A 52 -7.34 -2.33 20.21
N MET A 53 -7.45 -2.90 19.01
CA MET A 53 -6.79 -4.17 18.68
C MET A 53 -5.27 -4.07 18.77
N LYS A 54 -4.70 -2.93 18.35
CA LYS A 54 -3.28 -2.64 18.51
C LYS A 54 -2.87 -2.64 19.98
N LYS A 55 -3.71 -2.06 20.84
CA LYS A 55 -3.48 -2.02 22.29
C LYS A 55 -3.57 -3.38 22.94
N ALA A 56 -4.42 -4.25 22.43
CA ALA A 56 -4.45 -5.65 22.80
C ALA A 56 -3.35 -6.51 22.13
N GLY A 57 -2.39 -5.94 21.40
CA GLY A 57 -1.29 -6.69 20.78
C GLY A 57 -1.72 -7.68 19.69
N THR A 58 -2.90 -7.48 19.09
CA THR A 58 -3.52 -8.35 18.09
C THR A 58 -3.45 -7.67 16.70
N PRO A 59 -3.54 -8.41 15.56
CA PRO A 59 -3.64 -7.78 14.24
C PRO A 59 -4.66 -6.64 14.21
N ASN A 60 -4.28 -5.55 13.56
CA ASN A 60 -4.87 -4.22 13.76
C ASN A 60 -5.26 -3.55 12.44
N GLU A 61 -5.50 -4.32 11.38
CA GLU A 61 -6.11 -3.82 10.16
C GLU A 61 -7.58 -3.38 10.41
N ALA A 62 -8.16 -2.67 9.44
CA ALA A 62 -9.44 -1.97 9.59
C ALA A 62 -10.66 -2.91 9.46
N TYR A 63 -11.40 -3.12 10.54
CA TYR A 63 -12.66 -3.89 10.49
C TYR A 63 -13.74 -3.08 9.74
N PRO A 64 -14.46 -3.67 8.76
CA PRO A 64 -15.36 -2.96 7.85
C PRO A 64 -16.75 -2.72 8.48
N LEU A 65 -16.79 -1.89 9.52
CA LEU A 65 -18.02 -1.43 10.15
C LEU A 65 -18.01 0.10 10.19
N PHE A 66 -19.04 0.73 9.65
CA PHE A 66 -19.12 2.19 9.56
C PHE A 66 -20.47 2.66 10.07
N LEU A 67 -20.51 3.82 10.73
CA LEU A 67 -21.77 4.40 11.20
C LEU A 67 -22.71 4.69 10.05
N ASN A 68 -22.17 5.24 8.95
CA ASN A 68 -22.95 5.64 7.79
C ASN A 68 -22.03 5.82 6.58
N ARG A 69 -22.59 6.30 5.48
CA ARG A 69 -21.83 6.51 4.24
C ARG A 69 -20.70 7.53 4.39
N LYS A 70 -20.92 8.59 5.16
CA LYS A 70 -19.94 9.67 5.37
C LYS A 70 -18.71 9.17 6.14
N ASP A 71 -18.91 8.28 7.11
CA ASP A 71 -17.83 7.57 7.81
C ASP A 71 -17.01 6.72 6.82
N PHE A 72 -17.67 5.89 6.01
CA PHE A 72 -17.01 5.08 4.98
C PHE A 72 -16.21 5.93 3.97
N ASP A 73 -16.77 7.03 3.46
CA ASP A 73 -16.07 7.89 2.51
C ASP A 73 -14.84 8.55 3.15
N ALA A 74 -14.95 8.99 4.41
CA ALA A 74 -13.82 9.55 5.16
C ALA A 74 -12.70 8.51 5.36
N PHE A 75 -13.06 7.27 5.69
CA PHE A 75 -12.12 6.15 5.78
C PHE A 75 -11.38 5.91 4.45
N MET A 76 -12.12 5.86 3.33
CA MET A 76 -11.52 5.63 2.02
C MET A 76 -10.61 6.77 1.59
N LEU A 77 -10.97 8.02 1.90
CA LEU A 77 -10.10 9.18 1.68
C LEU A 77 -8.78 9.04 2.46
N LEU A 78 -8.80 8.63 3.73
CA LEU A 78 -7.57 8.37 4.51
C LEU A 78 -6.67 7.33 3.84
N LYS A 79 -7.25 6.23 3.33
CA LYS A 79 -6.47 5.20 2.62
C LYS A 79 -5.86 5.73 1.33
N ASN A 80 -6.60 6.54 0.56
CA ASN A 80 -6.09 7.16 -0.65
C ASN A 80 -4.99 8.19 -0.35
N ILE A 81 -5.16 9.05 0.66
CA ILE A 81 -4.15 10.05 1.04
C ILE A 81 -2.82 9.37 1.39
N ARG A 82 -2.86 8.29 2.20
CA ARG A 82 -1.67 7.49 2.49
C ARG A 82 -1.04 6.91 1.23
N LEU A 83 -1.86 6.25 0.40
CA LEU A 83 -1.40 5.63 -0.84
C LEU A 83 -0.73 6.65 -1.76
N TYR A 84 -1.35 7.81 -2.00
CA TYR A 84 -0.79 8.87 -2.83
C TYR A 84 0.47 9.49 -2.23
N THR A 85 0.51 9.67 -0.91
CA THR A 85 1.71 10.19 -0.21
C THR A 85 2.89 9.24 -0.39
N ASP A 86 2.68 7.94 -0.20
CA ASP A 86 3.72 6.91 -0.36
C ASP A 86 4.25 6.84 -1.80
N LYS A 87 3.43 7.18 -2.80
CA LYS A 87 3.84 7.24 -4.22
C LYS A 87 4.33 8.61 -4.68
N SER A 88 4.57 9.56 -3.77
CA SER A 88 4.97 10.93 -4.13
C SER A 88 3.98 11.66 -5.06
N CYS A 89 2.69 11.28 -5.01
CA CYS A 89 1.58 11.93 -5.72
C CYS A 89 0.95 13.01 -4.81
N LEU A 90 1.77 13.94 -4.33
CA LEU A 90 1.42 14.84 -3.22
C LEU A 90 0.21 15.74 -3.50
N ARG A 91 -0.01 16.15 -4.76
CA ARG A 91 -1.19 16.95 -5.13
C ARG A 91 -2.49 16.15 -5.00
N HIS A 92 -2.49 14.88 -5.41
CA HIS A 92 -3.63 13.98 -5.23
C HIS A 92 -3.91 13.76 -3.74
N ALA A 93 -2.87 13.47 -2.95
CA ALA A 93 -2.98 13.32 -1.50
C ALA A 93 -3.55 14.57 -0.82
N TYR A 94 -3.09 15.76 -1.21
CA TYR A 94 -3.55 17.02 -0.64
C TYR A 94 -5.01 17.34 -0.99
N ASN A 95 -5.43 17.07 -2.22
CA ASN A 95 -6.82 17.26 -2.66
C ASN A 95 -7.78 16.34 -1.89
N ASP A 96 -7.42 15.06 -1.71
CA ASP A 96 -8.23 14.12 -0.92
C ASP A 96 -8.28 14.53 0.56
N LEU A 97 -7.20 15.09 1.10
CA LEU A 97 -7.16 15.64 2.45
C LEU A 97 -8.11 16.83 2.63
N ILE A 98 -8.22 17.71 1.62
CA ILE A 98 -9.23 18.79 1.61
C ILE A 98 -10.64 18.19 1.64
N GLN A 99 -10.93 17.17 0.81
CA GLN A 99 -12.23 16.51 0.82
C GLN A 99 -12.55 15.86 2.17
N LEU A 100 -11.55 15.28 2.84
CA LEU A 100 -11.69 14.71 4.16
C LEU A 100 -12.01 15.78 5.22
N ARG A 101 -11.39 16.96 5.15
CA ARG A 101 -11.76 18.11 6.00
C ARG A 101 -13.19 18.59 5.74
N LEU A 102 -13.59 18.68 4.47
CA LEU A 102 -14.94 19.10 4.07
C LEU A 102 -16.02 18.11 4.51
N SER A 103 -15.69 16.82 4.61
CA SER A 103 -16.55 15.81 5.23
C SER A 103 -16.49 15.82 6.76
N ASN A 104 -15.87 16.83 7.39
CA ASN A 104 -15.66 16.92 8.83
C ASN A 104 -15.03 15.64 9.41
N TYR A 105 -14.09 15.03 8.68
CA TYR A 105 -13.40 13.81 9.10
C TYR A 105 -14.33 12.64 9.42
N GLY A 106 -15.48 12.53 8.74
CA GLY A 106 -16.49 11.52 9.08
C GLY A 106 -17.12 11.70 10.47
N ASN A 107 -16.88 12.84 11.12
CA ASN A 107 -17.17 13.10 12.54
C ASN A 107 -16.38 12.22 13.53
N ILE A 108 -15.20 11.71 13.14
CA ILE A 108 -14.41 10.78 13.96
C ILE A 108 -13.08 11.43 14.36
N ARG A 109 -12.83 11.47 15.67
CA ARG A 109 -11.65 12.11 16.27
C ARG A 109 -10.32 11.49 15.81
N LEU A 110 -10.27 10.16 15.68
CA LEU A 110 -9.06 9.48 15.21
C LEU A 110 -8.77 9.72 13.72
N TYR A 111 -9.81 9.93 12.89
CA TYR A 111 -9.63 10.34 11.49
C TYR A 111 -9.04 11.74 11.40
N TYR A 112 -9.49 12.66 12.26
CA TYR A 112 -8.93 14.00 12.34
C TYR A 112 -7.44 13.98 12.74
N LYS A 113 -7.08 13.23 13.79
CA LYS A 113 -5.69 13.06 14.20
C LYS A 113 -4.80 12.53 13.06
N GLU A 114 -5.25 11.48 12.38
CA GLU A 114 -4.51 10.90 11.27
C GLU A 114 -4.39 11.90 10.10
N ALA A 115 -5.43 12.69 9.84
CA ALA A 115 -5.41 13.75 8.84
C ALA A 115 -4.40 14.85 9.16
N LEU A 116 -4.25 15.25 10.44
CA LEU A 116 -3.22 16.22 10.86
C LEU A 116 -1.82 15.67 10.63
N TYR A 117 -1.58 14.40 10.97
CA TYR A 117 -0.30 13.74 10.65
C TYR A 117 -0.03 13.73 9.14
N LEU A 118 -1.01 13.33 8.32
CA LEU A 118 -0.85 13.28 6.87
C LEU A 118 -0.64 14.68 6.28
N TYR A 119 -1.31 15.71 6.80
CA TYR A 119 -1.06 17.10 6.43
C TYR A 119 0.40 17.50 6.70
N ALA A 120 0.88 17.27 7.91
CA ALA A 120 2.26 17.54 8.31
C ALA A 120 3.28 16.76 7.46
N ARG A 121 3.00 15.48 7.16
CA ARG A 121 3.83 14.62 6.32
C ARG A 121 3.90 15.14 4.88
N ILE A 122 2.76 15.51 4.30
CA ILE A 122 2.70 16.08 2.94
C ILE A 122 3.51 17.39 2.90
N LYS A 123 3.32 18.29 3.87
CA LYS A 123 4.09 19.55 3.96
C LYS A 123 5.58 19.29 4.10
N TYR A 124 5.98 18.36 4.96
CA TYR A 124 7.38 17.94 5.10
C TYR A 124 7.98 17.47 3.76
N LEU A 125 7.23 16.68 2.98
CA LEU A 125 7.68 16.17 1.68
C LEU A 125 7.77 17.22 0.57
N THR A 126 7.11 18.38 0.72
CA THR A 126 7.30 19.52 -0.20
C THR A 126 8.65 20.22 -0.04
N TYR A 127 9.31 20.05 1.13
CA TYR A 127 10.55 20.73 1.48
C TYR A 127 10.47 22.26 1.35
N ASP A 128 9.30 22.85 1.65
CA ASP A 128 9.07 24.31 1.57
C ASP A 128 9.63 25.11 2.77
N GLY A 129 10.22 24.43 3.76
CA GLY A 129 10.92 25.04 4.89
C GLY A 129 10.04 25.50 6.06
N GLN A 130 8.72 25.25 6.04
CA GLN A 130 7.80 25.68 7.09
C GLN A 130 7.78 24.73 8.31
N TYR A 131 8.96 24.45 8.86
CA TYR A 131 9.16 23.42 9.90
C TYR A 131 8.43 23.71 11.22
N ASP A 132 8.33 24.97 11.66
CA ASP A 132 7.62 25.32 12.89
C ASP A 132 6.11 25.02 12.79
N SER A 133 5.50 25.31 11.63
CA SER A 133 4.08 24.98 11.38
C SER A 133 3.84 23.47 11.34
N ILE A 134 4.80 22.70 10.82
CA ILE A 134 4.75 21.24 10.84
C ILE A 134 4.80 20.74 12.28
N LEU A 135 5.71 21.25 13.13
CA LEU A 135 5.78 20.87 14.55
C LEU A 135 4.52 21.24 15.32
N ASP A 136 3.95 22.42 15.10
CA ASP A 136 2.68 22.84 15.71
C ASP A 136 1.52 21.89 15.34
N THR A 137 1.42 21.53 14.06
CA THR A 137 0.43 20.55 13.57
C THR A 137 0.61 19.19 14.24
N LEU A 138 1.84 18.71 14.37
CA LEU A 138 2.15 17.42 14.99
C LEU A 138 1.88 17.42 16.50
N ASN A 139 2.18 18.52 17.19
CA ASN A 139 1.82 18.72 18.59
C ASN A 139 0.29 18.70 18.78
N LYS A 140 -0.47 19.38 17.91
CA LYS A 140 -1.94 19.32 17.91
C LYS A 140 -2.46 17.90 17.68
N ALA A 141 -1.79 17.12 16.84
CA ALA A 141 -2.19 15.74 16.56
C ALA A 141 -1.96 14.80 17.74
N ILE A 142 -0.81 14.90 18.44
CA ILE A 142 -0.47 13.99 19.54
C ILE A 142 -1.37 14.21 20.77
N VAL A 143 -1.72 15.46 21.07
CA VAL A 143 -2.54 15.81 22.24
C VAL A 143 -3.99 15.35 22.13
N ILE A 144 -4.48 15.01 20.93
CA ILE A 144 -5.83 14.47 20.72
C ILE A 144 -6.05 13.16 21.51
N THR A 145 -5.01 12.34 21.65
CA THR A 145 -5.07 11.09 22.42
C THR A 145 -4.23 11.12 23.68
N HIS A 146 -3.25 12.03 23.76
CA HIS A 146 -2.31 12.17 24.88
C HIS A 146 -2.21 13.64 25.33
N PRO A 147 -3.20 14.19 26.06
CA PRO A 147 -3.27 15.62 26.39
C PRO A 147 -2.02 16.18 27.09
N ASP A 148 -1.39 15.37 27.93
CA ASP A 148 -0.19 15.73 28.72
C ASP A 148 1.09 15.06 28.17
N PHE A 149 1.17 14.86 26.85
CA PHE A 149 2.27 14.11 26.24
C PHE A 149 3.63 14.78 26.43
N ASP A 150 4.56 14.09 27.10
CA ASP A 150 5.93 14.55 27.29
C ASP A 150 6.89 13.81 26.33
N LEU A 151 7.36 14.53 25.30
CA LEU A 151 8.37 14.05 24.35
C LEU A 151 9.67 13.61 25.02
N SER A 152 9.94 14.07 26.25
CA SER A 152 11.15 13.71 26.98
C SER A 152 11.04 12.37 27.71
N ASN A 153 9.82 11.90 27.98
CA ASN A 153 9.56 10.71 28.78
C ASN A 153 8.23 10.03 28.41
N PHE A 154 8.25 9.21 27.38
CA PHE A 154 7.07 8.45 26.93
C PHE A 154 7.32 6.92 26.86
N SER A 155 8.42 6.42 27.42
CA SER A 155 8.77 4.99 27.25
C SER A 155 7.82 3.98 27.92
N ASP A 156 6.93 4.47 28.76
CA ASP A 156 5.87 3.69 29.42
C ASP A 156 4.47 4.03 28.87
N GLU A 157 4.38 4.95 27.91
CA GLU A 157 3.13 5.33 27.27
C GLU A 157 2.68 4.30 26.24
N PHE A 158 1.37 4.07 26.18
CA PHE A 158 0.81 3.22 25.14
C PHE A 158 0.55 4.03 23.86
N LEU A 159 1.49 3.96 22.91
CA LEU A 159 1.42 4.68 21.65
C LEU A 159 0.82 3.86 20.51
N SER A 160 -0.07 4.48 19.74
CA SER A 160 -0.65 3.95 18.50
C SER A 160 0.32 4.08 17.31
N PHE A 161 -0.04 3.48 16.17
CA PHE A 161 0.73 3.62 14.92
C PHE A 161 0.99 5.08 14.55
N VAL A 162 -0.08 5.86 14.55
CA VAL A 162 -0.05 7.27 14.17
C VAL A 162 0.77 8.08 15.19
N ASP A 163 0.79 7.69 16.46
CA ASP A 163 1.65 8.33 17.46
C ASP A 163 3.13 8.16 17.13
N TYR A 164 3.56 6.93 16.82
CA TYR A 164 4.94 6.68 16.39
C TYR A 164 5.29 7.44 15.11
N GLU A 165 4.38 7.47 14.14
CA GLU A 165 4.58 8.26 12.92
C GLU A 165 4.72 9.77 13.21
N ILE A 166 3.89 10.30 14.12
CA ILE A 166 3.96 11.70 14.56
C ILE A 166 5.32 11.98 15.20
N ILE A 167 5.73 11.22 16.22
CA ILE A 167 6.98 11.51 16.95
C ILE A 167 8.23 11.28 16.07
N MET A 168 8.22 10.31 15.15
CA MET A 168 9.32 10.09 14.20
C MET A 168 9.40 11.21 13.16
N LEU A 169 8.26 11.75 12.73
CA LEU A 169 8.25 12.93 11.87
C LEU A 169 8.72 14.18 12.63
N MET A 170 8.34 14.36 13.91
CA MET A 170 8.85 15.44 14.75
C MET A 170 10.37 15.36 14.90
N ALA A 171 10.91 14.17 15.17
CA ALA A 171 12.36 13.94 15.22
C ALA A 171 13.02 14.28 13.88
N SER A 172 12.45 13.86 12.76
CA SER A 172 12.94 14.24 11.42
C SER A 172 12.93 15.74 11.18
N VAL A 173 11.91 16.46 11.66
CA VAL A 173 11.88 17.93 11.57
C VAL A 173 12.92 18.57 12.48
N TYR A 174 13.11 18.08 13.71
CA TYR A 174 14.17 18.54 14.61
C TYR A 174 15.56 18.37 14.02
N ILE A 175 15.82 17.28 13.30
CA ILE A 175 17.05 17.07 12.54
C ILE A 175 17.21 18.17 11.48
N ASN A 176 16.18 18.41 10.66
CA ASN A 176 16.23 19.42 9.59
C ASN A 176 16.48 20.85 10.12
N ILE A 177 16.05 21.19 11.33
CA ILE A 177 16.30 22.50 11.96
C ILE A 177 17.52 22.51 12.90
N GLY A 178 18.33 21.44 12.90
CA GLY A 178 19.59 21.35 13.65
C GLY A 178 19.45 21.10 15.16
N LYS A 179 18.26 20.79 15.67
CA LYS A 179 18.01 20.45 17.09
C LYS A 179 18.24 18.94 17.33
N ILE A 180 19.46 18.48 17.08
CA ILE A 180 19.80 17.04 17.07
C ILE A 180 19.56 16.37 18.43
N ASP A 181 19.85 17.04 19.55
CA ASP A 181 19.66 16.48 20.90
C ASP A 181 18.20 16.12 21.20
N LEU A 182 17.25 16.90 20.68
CA LEU A 182 15.81 16.62 20.83
C LEU A 182 15.41 15.39 20.01
N ALA A 183 15.90 15.30 18.77
CA ALA A 183 15.64 14.15 17.91
C ALA A 183 16.24 12.86 18.49
N GLU A 184 17.48 12.92 18.99
CA GLU A 184 18.15 11.79 19.66
C GLU A 184 17.38 11.33 20.90
N ASN A 185 16.88 12.27 21.71
CA ASN A 185 16.06 11.92 22.87
C ASN A 185 14.77 11.16 22.48
N ILE A 186 14.08 11.62 21.43
CA ILE A 186 12.89 10.94 20.90
C ILE A 186 13.25 9.52 20.42
N CYS A 187 14.34 9.37 19.66
CA CYS A 187 14.83 8.07 19.22
C CYS A 187 15.14 7.14 20.41
N ARG A 188 15.81 7.64 21.45
CA ARG A 188 16.15 6.88 22.66
C ARG A 188 14.91 6.42 23.45
N GLN A 189 13.91 7.29 23.61
CA GLN A 189 12.65 6.92 24.26
C GLN A 189 11.88 5.86 23.43
N THR A 190 11.92 5.99 22.10
CA THR A 190 11.32 5.01 21.18
C THR A 190 12.00 3.65 21.28
N GLU A 191 13.33 3.60 21.28
CA GLU A 191 14.11 2.37 21.44
C GLU A 191 13.78 1.63 22.75
N LYS A 192 13.71 2.36 23.88
CA LYS A 192 13.30 1.81 25.19
C LYS A 192 11.91 1.17 25.15
N THR A 193 11.02 1.70 24.33
CA THR A 193 9.67 1.14 24.18
C THR A 193 9.69 -0.11 23.30
N LEU A 194 10.44 -0.06 22.19
CA LEU A 194 10.58 -1.17 21.24
C LEU A 194 11.31 -2.38 21.82
N SER A 195 12.25 -2.17 22.75
CA SER A 195 12.98 -3.25 23.43
C SER A 195 12.09 -4.06 24.40
N LYS A 196 10.99 -3.47 24.88
CA LYS A 196 9.96 -4.18 25.68
C LYS A 196 9.02 -5.03 24.81
N SER A 197 8.96 -4.78 23.50
CA SER A 197 8.08 -5.51 22.58
C SER A 197 8.69 -6.84 22.14
N LEU A 198 7.97 -7.94 22.43
CA LEU A 198 8.33 -9.29 21.97
C LEU A 198 7.73 -9.66 20.60
N ALA A 199 6.93 -8.78 19.99
CA ALA A 199 6.23 -9.09 18.74
C ALA A 199 7.12 -8.89 17.50
N ASP A 200 7.23 -9.92 16.63
CA ASP A 200 7.85 -9.84 15.29
C ASP A 200 6.77 -9.79 14.20
N ASP A 201 5.91 -8.78 14.27
CA ASP A 201 4.83 -8.55 13.31
C ASP A 201 5.17 -7.37 12.38
N LYS A 202 4.42 -7.23 11.27
CA LYS A 202 4.65 -6.18 10.26
C LYS A 202 4.58 -4.76 10.84
N TYR A 203 3.73 -4.52 11.84
CA TYR A 203 3.67 -3.22 12.48
C TYR A 203 4.93 -2.96 13.30
N THR A 204 5.37 -3.93 14.11
CA THR A 204 6.54 -3.73 14.98
C THR A 204 7.79 -3.52 14.14
N ALA A 205 7.87 -4.24 13.01
CA ALA A 205 8.88 -4.00 11.99
C ALA A 205 8.81 -2.60 11.37
N TYR A 206 7.61 -2.07 11.08
CA TYR A 206 7.45 -0.70 10.58
C TYR A 206 7.94 0.35 11.56
N VAL A 207 7.57 0.25 12.84
CA VAL A 207 8.01 1.21 13.86
C VAL A 207 9.53 1.11 14.06
N ARG A 208 10.10 -0.10 14.09
CA ARG A 208 11.56 -0.32 14.13
C ARG A 208 12.25 0.28 12.91
N MET A 209 11.67 0.13 11.72
CA MET A 209 12.18 0.73 10.49
C MET A 209 12.21 2.26 10.60
N LEU A 210 11.12 2.91 11.04
CA LEU A 210 11.07 4.36 11.23
C LEU A 210 12.10 4.84 12.27
N TYR A 211 12.23 4.11 13.39
CA TYR A 211 13.24 4.37 14.41
C TYR A 211 14.65 4.34 13.81
N HIS A 212 15.05 3.23 13.19
CA HIS A 212 16.37 3.06 12.62
C HIS A 212 16.66 4.07 11.50
N PHE A 213 15.68 4.34 10.64
CA PHE A 213 15.79 5.36 9.60
C PHE A 213 16.03 6.76 10.19
N THR A 214 15.27 7.15 11.21
CA THR A 214 15.38 8.48 11.83
C THR A 214 16.66 8.61 12.65
N TYR A 215 17.03 7.56 13.41
CA TYR A 215 18.23 7.56 14.22
C TYR A 215 19.50 7.55 13.38
N SER A 216 19.49 6.85 12.24
CA SER A 216 20.58 6.91 11.25
C SER A 216 20.84 8.35 10.78
N LYS A 217 19.79 9.15 10.53
CA LYS A 217 19.94 10.58 10.21
C LYS A 217 20.55 11.39 11.35
N CYS A 218 20.18 11.12 12.61
CA CYS A 218 20.80 11.76 13.78
C CYS A 218 22.31 11.47 13.82
N LEU A 219 22.69 10.19 13.71
CA LEU A 219 24.08 9.75 13.74
C LEU A 219 24.88 10.33 12.57
N PHE A 220 24.28 10.41 11.39
CA PHE A 220 24.88 11.08 10.23
C PHE A 220 25.19 12.55 10.53
N CYS A 221 24.25 13.30 11.12
CA CYS A 221 24.48 14.70 11.51
C CYS A 221 25.58 14.84 12.58
N GLN A 222 25.76 13.82 13.42
CA GLN A 222 26.85 13.73 14.41
C GLN A 222 28.18 13.23 13.82
N LYS A 223 28.24 12.95 12.52
CA LYS A 223 29.40 12.37 11.80
C LYS A 223 29.81 10.97 12.29
N LYS A 224 28.90 10.24 12.93
CA LYS A 224 29.08 8.84 13.34
C LYS A 224 28.68 7.91 12.20
N TYR A 225 29.40 7.98 11.08
CA TYR A 225 28.97 7.37 9.82
C TYR A 225 28.87 5.84 9.87
N SER A 226 29.78 5.16 10.59
CA SER A 226 29.73 3.70 10.72
C SER A 226 28.48 3.22 11.47
N GLU A 227 28.10 3.89 12.56
CA GLU A 227 26.86 3.59 13.29
C GLU A 227 25.62 3.99 12.46
N ALA A 228 25.68 5.12 11.75
CA ALA A 228 24.62 5.57 10.87
C ALA A 228 24.32 4.54 9.77
N LYS A 229 25.39 3.95 9.18
CA LYS A 229 25.31 2.86 8.21
C LYS A 229 24.59 1.64 8.79
N GLU A 230 25.00 1.17 9.97
CA GLU A 230 24.37 0.00 10.60
C GLU A 230 22.85 0.19 10.73
N HIS A 231 22.42 1.36 11.20
CA HIS A 231 21.00 1.66 11.33
C HIS A 231 20.27 1.84 10.00
N SER A 232 20.86 2.45 8.97
CA SER A 232 20.20 2.54 7.65
C SER A 232 20.05 1.17 7.01
N SER A 233 21.03 0.28 7.17
CA SER A 233 20.96 -1.09 6.66
C SER A 233 19.90 -1.92 7.41
N LEU A 234 19.80 -1.80 8.73
CA LEU A 234 18.73 -2.44 9.51
C LEU A 234 17.33 -1.98 9.08
N ALA A 235 17.16 -0.67 8.83
CA ALA A 235 15.89 -0.15 8.33
C ALA A 235 15.58 -0.69 6.92
N LYS A 236 16.56 -0.77 6.03
CA LYS A 236 16.42 -1.33 4.67
C LYS A 236 16.01 -2.82 4.71
N ASP A 237 16.65 -3.61 5.55
CA ASP A 237 16.36 -5.04 5.71
C ASP A 237 14.93 -5.27 6.23
N LEU A 238 14.49 -4.48 7.21
CA LEU A 238 13.10 -4.52 7.71
C LEU A 238 12.10 -4.14 6.61
N SER A 239 12.41 -3.09 5.84
CA SER A 239 11.58 -2.62 4.73
C SER A 239 11.39 -3.69 3.65
N GLU A 240 12.47 -4.40 3.30
CA GLU A 240 12.44 -5.50 2.35
C GLU A 240 11.69 -6.73 2.90
N LYS A 241 12.09 -7.22 4.07
CA LYS A 241 11.50 -8.42 4.72
C LYS A 241 9.98 -8.30 4.85
N PHE A 242 9.47 -7.13 5.23
CA PHE A 242 8.06 -6.91 5.50
C PHE A 242 7.29 -6.19 4.38
N TYR A 243 7.93 -5.95 3.23
CA TYR A 243 7.35 -5.24 2.09
C TYR A 243 6.73 -3.90 2.50
N ILE A 244 7.49 -3.08 3.22
CA ILE A 244 7.09 -1.74 3.64
C ILE A 244 7.53 -0.77 2.55
N GLU A 245 6.59 -0.18 1.83
CA GLU A 245 6.93 0.68 0.69
C GLU A 245 7.22 2.13 1.08
N ALA A 246 6.59 2.62 2.14
CA ALA A 246 6.80 3.98 2.63
C ALA A 246 8.29 4.23 2.93
N TYR A 247 8.77 5.45 2.67
CA TYR A 247 10.15 5.91 2.89
C TYR A 247 11.25 5.21 2.08
N LYS A 248 10.94 4.21 1.23
CA LYS A 248 11.96 3.40 0.54
C LYS A 248 13.00 4.20 -0.26
N THR A 249 12.57 5.19 -1.03
CA THR A 249 13.51 6.02 -1.82
C THR A 249 14.47 6.79 -0.93
N GLU A 250 13.95 7.44 0.12
CA GLU A 250 14.74 8.19 1.11
C GLU A 250 15.70 7.27 1.87
N LEU A 251 15.23 6.07 2.23
CA LEU A 251 15.97 5.07 2.99
C LEU A 251 17.15 4.50 2.20
N ILE A 252 16.94 4.10 0.94
CA ILE A 252 18.03 3.57 0.11
C ILE A 252 19.06 4.65 -0.22
N LEU A 253 18.62 5.89 -0.47
CA LEU A 253 19.55 7.02 -0.63
C LEU A 253 20.39 7.23 0.64
N LEU A 254 19.76 7.25 1.82
CA LEU A 254 20.46 7.39 3.09
C LEU A 254 21.48 6.26 3.32
N ASP A 255 21.11 5.03 3.01
CA ASP A 255 21.97 3.85 3.14
C ASP A 255 23.24 3.98 2.26
N ILE A 256 23.08 4.30 0.97
CA ILE A 256 24.20 4.52 0.03
C ILE A 256 25.11 5.66 0.51
N ILE A 257 24.54 6.75 1.03
CA ILE A 257 25.30 7.92 1.49
C ILE A 257 26.09 7.59 2.76
N ASN A 258 25.50 6.83 3.68
CA ASN A 258 26.17 6.39 4.90
C ASN A 258 27.32 5.43 4.58
N GLU A 259 27.13 4.49 3.65
CA GLU A 259 28.20 3.61 3.16
C GLU A 259 29.39 4.42 2.62
N TYR A 260 29.10 5.38 1.75
CA TYR A 260 30.13 6.28 1.21
C TYR A 260 30.87 7.04 2.31
N CYS A 261 30.14 7.65 3.25
CA CYS A 261 30.74 8.42 4.34
C CYS A 261 31.49 7.55 5.36
N ALA A 262 31.14 6.26 5.47
CA ALA A 262 31.87 5.28 6.27
C ALA A 262 33.17 4.80 5.59
N GLY A 263 33.48 5.28 4.39
CA GLY A 263 34.71 4.99 3.65
C GLY A 263 34.57 3.87 2.63
N GLU A 264 33.36 3.38 2.38
CA GLU A 264 33.13 2.39 1.32
C GLU A 264 33.01 3.07 -0.05
N PRO A 265 33.53 2.45 -1.12
CA PRO A 265 33.38 3.01 -2.46
C PRO A 265 31.92 2.95 -2.89
N LEU A 266 31.47 3.98 -3.62
CA LEU A 266 30.18 3.94 -4.30
C LEU A 266 30.12 2.73 -5.25
N HIS A 267 29.09 1.90 -5.10
CA HIS A 267 28.91 0.73 -5.94
C HIS A 267 28.34 1.11 -7.31
N GLY A 268 29.15 1.00 -8.36
CA GLY A 268 28.73 1.33 -9.72
C GLY A 268 28.16 2.75 -9.81
N ASN A 269 26.96 2.87 -10.39
CA ASN A 269 26.18 4.10 -10.55
C ASN A 269 24.90 4.11 -9.66
N ASP A 270 24.87 3.30 -8.59
CA ASP A 270 23.67 3.11 -7.75
C ASP A 270 23.14 4.43 -7.15
N LEU A 271 24.03 5.32 -6.72
CA LEU A 271 23.65 6.67 -6.26
C LEU A 271 22.95 7.47 -7.36
N LEU A 272 23.50 7.47 -8.57
CA LEU A 272 22.96 8.20 -9.72
C LEU A 272 21.57 7.66 -10.11
N TYR A 273 21.37 6.35 -10.09
CA TYR A 273 20.08 5.73 -10.37
C TYR A 273 19.01 6.13 -9.35
N MET A 274 19.37 6.13 -8.06
CA MET A 274 18.46 6.54 -6.99
C MET A 274 18.15 8.04 -7.04
N LEU A 275 19.12 8.89 -7.38
CA LEU A 275 18.89 10.32 -7.59
C LEU A 275 18.02 10.58 -8.83
N SER A 276 18.21 9.82 -9.91
CA SER A 276 17.39 9.88 -11.12
C SER A 276 15.93 9.48 -10.83
N LEU A 277 15.74 8.43 -10.02
CA LEU A 277 14.41 8.07 -9.53
C LEU A 277 13.81 9.16 -8.64
N ALA A 278 14.58 9.73 -7.70
CA ALA A 278 14.08 10.82 -6.85
C ALA A 278 13.68 12.06 -7.67
N SER A 279 14.41 12.35 -8.74
CA SER A 279 14.06 13.39 -9.72
C SER A 279 12.72 13.09 -10.41
N HIS A 280 12.55 11.89 -10.97
CA HIS A 280 11.30 11.43 -11.59
C HIS A 280 10.10 11.46 -10.63
N LEU A 281 10.30 11.06 -9.38
CA LEU A 281 9.26 11.10 -8.35
C LEU A 281 8.92 12.53 -7.91
N GLY A 282 9.73 13.53 -8.26
CA GLY A 282 9.56 14.92 -7.86
C GLY A 282 9.82 15.13 -6.37
N CYS A 283 10.80 14.44 -5.81
CA CYS A 283 11.12 14.52 -4.39
C CYS A 283 11.63 15.92 -4.01
N GLY A 284 10.92 16.60 -3.09
CA GLY A 284 11.24 17.99 -2.72
C GLY A 284 12.61 18.18 -2.07
N PHE A 285 13.19 17.14 -1.48
CA PHE A 285 14.50 17.17 -0.82
C PHE A 285 15.69 17.14 -1.79
N LEU A 286 15.46 16.88 -3.10
CA LEU A 286 16.54 16.58 -4.03
C LEU A 286 17.55 17.72 -4.16
N GLY A 287 17.09 18.97 -4.16
CA GLY A 287 17.96 20.14 -4.26
C GLY A 287 18.94 20.23 -3.07
N GLU A 288 18.42 20.19 -1.84
CA GLU A 288 19.25 20.17 -0.63
C GLU A 288 20.19 18.97 -0.58
N LEU A 289 19.72 17.81 -1.03
CA LEU A 289 20.52 16.60 -1.05
C LEU A 289 21.71 16.72 -2.00
N ILE A 290 21.53 17.28 -3.20
CA ILE A 290 22.63 17.48 -4.14
C ILE A 290 23.69 18.43 -3.56
N GLU A 291 23.29 19.51 -2.90
CA GLU A 291 24.23 20.42 -2.23
C GLU A 291 24.97 19.75 -1.07
N LEU A 292 24.27 18.91 -0.28
CA LEU A 292 24.90 18.08 0.74
C LEU A 292 25.95 17.14 0.12
N LEU A 293 25.61 16.42 -0.96
CA LEU A 293 26.52 15.48 -1.62
C LEU A 293 27.76 16.17 -2.20
N LYS A 294 27.63 17.38 -2.76
CA LYS A 294 28.77 18.22 -3.17
C LYS A 294 29.67 18.56 -1.98
N SER A 295 29.08 18.93 -0.83
CA SER A 295 29.86 19.23 0.39
C SER A 295 30.59 18.00 0.95
N LEU A 296 30.09 16.80 0.65
CA LEU A 296 30.72 15.52 0.98
C LEU A 296 31.74 15.08 -0.07
N HIS A 297 32.01 15.91 -1.09
CA HIS A 297 32.95 15.64 -2.18
C HIS A 297 32.57 14.42 -3.04
N VAL A 298 31.28 14.14 -3.17
CA VAL A 298 30.79 13.14 -4.12
C VAL A 298 31.10 13.60 -5.55
N PRO A 299 31.71 12.77 -6.41
CA PRO A 299 32.04 13.15 -7.78
C PRO A 299 30.82 13.58 -8.62
N ASP A 300 30.97 14.64 -9.41
CA ASP A 300 29.88 15.23 -10.23
C ASP A 300 29.19 14.22 -11.16
N LYS A 301 29.91 13.20 -11.63
CA LYS A 301 29.33 12.13 -12.47
C LYS A 301 28.17 11.39 -11.81
N TYR A 302 28.09 11.39 -10.48
CA TYR A 302 26.99 10.77 -9.73
C TYR A 302 25.83 11.73 -9.45
N LEU A 303 26.02 13.02 -9.72
CA LEU A 303 25.09 14.10 -9.39
C LEU A 303 24.36 14.66 -10.62
N ASP A 304 24.56 14.03 -11.78
CA ASP A 304 23.97 14.39 -13.07
C ASP A 304 22.47 14.05 -13.12
N VAL A 305 21.66 14.87 -12.46
CA VAL A 305 20.20 14.74 -12.41
C VAL A 305 19.51 16.09 -12.51
N THR A 306 18.30 16.10 -13.07
CA THR A 306 17.47 17.31 -13.12
C THR A 306 16.79 17.54 -11.77
N ILE A 307 16.80 18.78 -11.27
CA ILE A 307 16.09 19.14 -10.04
C ILE A 307 14.75 19.76 -10.43
N ALA A 308 13.65 19.10 -10.06
CA ALA A 308 12.31 19.62 -10.27
C ALA A 308 12.02 20.81 -9.35
N GLU A 309 11.11 21.70 -9.77
CA GLU A 309 10.61 22.75 -8.90
C GLU A 309 9.84 22.16 -7.71
N LYS A 310 10.03 22.74 -6.53
CA LYS A 310 9.30 22.33 -5.32
C LYS A 310 7.81 22.57 -5.49
N LEU A 311 7.02 21.56 -5.15
CA LEU A 311 5.56 21.64 -5.20
C LEU A 311 5.04 22.71 -4.24
N LYS A 312 4.28 23.67 -4.77
CA LYS A 312 3.51 24.63 -3.97
C LYS A 312 2.09 24.13 -3.78
N LEU A 313 1.64 24.06 -2.54
CA LEU A 313 0.27 23.70 -2.15
C LEU A 313 -0.51 24.98 -1.83
N SER A 314 -1.81 24.98 -2.11
CA SER A 314 -2.69 26.09 -1.73
C SER A 314 -2.84 26.17 -0.21
N GLU A 315 -3.08 27.36 0.34
CA GLU A 315 -3.41 27.50 1.76
C GLU A 315 -4.82 26.96 2.04
N PHE A 316 -4.95 26.18 3.12
CA PHE A 316 -6.23 25.64 3.57
C PHE A 316 -6.15 25.28 5.07
N SER A 317 -7.21 25.59 5.83
CA SER A 317 -7.26 25.26 7.27
C SER A 317 -7.83 23.87 7.49
N PHE A 318 -7.05 23.03 8.17
CA PHE A 318 -7.46 21.69 8.60
C PHE A 318 -7.97 21.67 10.05
N GLU A 319 -8.11 22.81 10.72
CA GLU A 319 -8.45 22.81 12.15
C GLU A 319 -9.95 22.60 12.42
N VAL A 320 -10.23 21.79 13.45
CA VAL A 320 -11.54 21.61 14.11
C VAL A 320 -11.34 21.41 15.61
N SER A 321 -12.40 21.63 16.41
CA SER A 321 -12.42 21.20 17.82
C SER A 321 -12.49 19.67 17.88
N ALA A 322 -11.46 19.06 18.47
CA ALA A 322 -11.37 17.61 18.60
C ALA A 322 -12.42 17.05 19.58
N GLU A 323 -12.83 17.85 20.57
CA GLU A 323 -13.85 17.52 21.56
C GLU A 323 -15.25 17.43 20.95
N ALA A 324 -15.48 18.12 19.83
CA ALA A 324 -16.73 18.07 19.09
C ALA A 324 -16.87 16.83 18.19
N LEU A 325 -15.80 16.05 18.02
CA LEU A 325 -15.80 14.83 17.20
C LEU A 325 -16.09 13.59 18.06
N SER A 326 -16.73 12.59 17.46
CA SER A 326 -16.98 11.30 18.11
C SER A 326 -15.68 10.55 18.38
N ASP A 327 -15.65 9.73 19.44
CA ASP A 327 -14.61 8.73 19.69
C ASP A 327 -14.69 7.53 18.72
N GLY A 328 -15.63 7.59 17.77
CA GLY A 328 -15.89 6.58 16.76
C GLY A 328 -16.73 5.42 17.28
N SER A 329 -17.28 5.49 18.50
CA SER A 329 -18.30 4.55 18.95
C SER A 329 -19.69 5.00 18.52
N PHE A 330 -20.57 4.04 18.22
CA PHE A 330 -21.94 4.30 17.76
C PHE A 330 -22.88 3.13 18.10
N ASP A 331 -24.19 3.40 18.09
CA ASP A 331 -25.22 2.38 18.32
C ASP A 331 -25.25 1.36 17.16
N ILE A 332 -25.23 0.06 17.46
CA ILE A 332 -25.33 -0.99 16.43
C ILE A 332 -26.74 -1.15 15.86
N PHE A 333 -27.74 -0.55 16.50
CA PHE A 333 -29.13 -0.55 16.03
C PHE A 333 -29.46 0.67 15.16
N ASP A 334 -28.48 1.52 14.85
CA ASP A 334 -28.66 2.63 13.94
C ASP A 334 -29.08 2.14 12.54
N ASP A 335 -30.10 2.79 11.98
CA ASP A 335 -30.63 2.47 10.65
C ASP A 335 -29.58 2.73 9.57
N ASP A 336 -28.72 3.74 9.75
CA ASP A 336 -27.68 4.11 8.79
C ASP A 336 -26.43 3.22 8.86
N LEU A 337 -26.33 2.33 9.87
CA LEU A 337 -25.17 1.48 10.11
C LEU A 337 -24.78 0.67 8.86
N LEU A 338 -23.52 0.77 8.45
CA LEU A 338 -22.99 0.00 7.33
C LEU A 338 -22.13 -1.15 7.86
N THR A 339 -22.79 -2.30 8.11
CA THR A 339 -22.08 -3.59 8.09
C THR A 339 -21.53 -3.84 6.68
N ILE A 340 -20.58 -4.75 6.52
CA ILE A 340 -20.04 -5.09 5.20
C ILE A 340 -21.13 -5.44 4.16
N GLY A 341 -22.17 -6.18 4.57
CA GLY A 341 -23.29 -6.52 3.69
C GLY A 341 -24.12 -5.30 3.29
N ALA A 342 -24.46 -4.44 4.26
CA ALA A 342 -25.19 -3.21 3.99
C ALA A 342 -24.40 -2.24 3.10
N LEU A 343 -23.09 -2.11 3.35
CA LEU A 343 -22.16 -1.33 2.53
C LEU A 343 -22.14 -1.82 1.07
N ILE A 344 -22.01 -3.14 0.84
CA ILE A 344 -22.08 -3.74 -0.50
C ILE A 344 -23.40 -3.35 -1.19
N GLY A 345 -24.53 -3.38 -0.48
CA GLY A 345 -25.82 -2.99 -1.02
C GLY A 345 -25.92 -1.50 -1.36
N VAL A 346 -25.38 -0.62 -0.53
CA VAL A 346 -25.30 0.83 -0.79
C VAL A 346 -24.45 1.09 -2.05
N LEU A 347 -23.23 0.58 -2.08
CA LEU A 347 -22.30 0.73 -3.21
C LEU A 347 -22.90 0.20 -4.52
N ARG A 348 -23.56 -0.96 -4.47
CA ARG A 348 -24.25 -1.54 -5.64
C ARG A 348 -25.34 -0.61 -6.17
N LYS A 349 -26.18 -0.06 -5.28
CA LYS A 349 -27.29 0.82 -5.66
C LYS A 349 -26.80 2.14 -6.25
N GLU A 350 -25.76 2.74 -5.68
CA GLU A 350 -25.13 3.96 -6.22
C GLU A 350 -24.59 3.76 -7.63
N GLN A 351 -23.96 2.61 -7.88
CA GLN A 351 -23.47 2.22 -9.20
C GLN A 351 -24.59 1.73 -10.15
N ARG A 352 -25.85 1.75 -9.69
CA ARG A 352 -27.04 1.27 -10.43
C ARG A 352 -26.89 -0.17 -10.93
N LEU A 353 -26.19 -0.99 -10.17
CA LEU A 353 -25.86 -2.37 -10.53
C LEU A 353 -26.97 -3.32 -10.04
N SER A 354 -27.39 -4.26 -10.88
CA SER A 354 -28.40 -5.25 -10.45
C SER A 354 -27.76 -6.31 -9.54
N LEU A 355 -28.57 -6.97 -8.71
CA LEU A 355 -28.11 -8.09 -7.88
C LEU A 355 -27.51 -9.20 -8.76
N ASN A 356 -28.17 -9.53 -9.88
CA ASN A 356 -27.73 -10.54 -10.83
C ASN A 356 -26.30 -10.30 -11.32
N VAL A 357 -25.99 -9.06 -11.72
CA VAL A 357 -24.66 -8.74 -12.25
C VAL A 357 -23.59 -8.80 -11.15
N LEU A 358 -23.91 -8.35 -9.93
CA LEU A 358 -22.93 -8.36 -8.85
C LEU A 358 -22.63 -9.79 -8.37
N CYS A 359 -23.65 -10.62 -8.16
CA CYS A 359 -23.49 -11.97 -7.60
C CYS A 359 -23.15 -13.06 -8.61
N ASP A 360 -23.13 -12.76 -9.92
CA ASP A 360 -22.97 -13.72 -11.01
C ASP A 360 -21.83 -14.73 -10.75
N GLY A 361 -22.13 -16.02 -10.75
CA GLY A 361 -21.16 -17.09 -10.46
C GLY A 361 -20.55 -17.12 -9.04
N LEU A 362 -20.85 -16.15 -8.16
CA LEU A 362 -20.34 -16.08 -6.78
C LEU A 362 -21.35 -16.61 -5.75
N CYS A 363 -22.62 -16.19 -5.89
CA CYS A 363 -23.70 -16.66 -5.02
C CYS A 363 -25.08 -16.44 -5.65
N SER A 364 -26.13 -16.95 -5.01
CA SER A 364 -27.51 -16.69 -5.47
C SER A 364 -27.96 -15.26 -5.15
N VAL A 365 -28.85 -14.72 -5.98
CA VAL A 365 -29.51 -13.42 -5.76
C VAL A 365 -30.18 -13.35 -4.38
N SER A 366 -30.80 -14.45 -3.95
CA SER A 366 -31.42 -14.56 -2.63
C SER A 366 -30.39 -14.43 -1.51
N LYS A 367 -29.21 -15.07 -1.65
CA LYS A 367 -28.11 -14.96 -0.69
C LYS A 367 -27.57 -13.53 -0.64
N LEU A 368 -27.28 -12.90 -1.80
CA LEU A 368 -26.82 -11.50 -1.84
C LEU A 368 -27.88 -10.55 -1.23
N SER A 369 -29.16 -10.73 -1.55
CA SER A 369 -30.24 -9.93 -0.96
C SER A 369 -30.28 -10.07 0.56
N LYS A 370 -30.14 -11.27 1.12
CA LYS A 370 -30.07 -11.47 2.58
C LYS A 370 -28.86 -10.77 3.20
N ILE A 371 -27.71 -10.80 2.52
CA ILE A 371 -26.48 -10.10 2.93
C ILE A 371 -26.71 -8.58 2.97
N GLU A 372 -27.24 -7.99 1.91
CA GLU A 372 -27.49 -6.54 1.83
C GLU A 372 -28.51 -6.04 2.87
N ASN A 373 -29.37 -6.92 3.37
CA ASN A 373 -30.40 -6.59 4.36
C ASN A 373 -30.04 -7.05 5.79
N ARG A 374 -28.75 -7.30 6.08
CA ARG A 374 -28.25 -7.73 7.40
C ARG A 374 -28.91 -9.01 7.95
N LYS A 375 -29.48 -9.85 7.08
CA LYS A 375 -30.14 -11.12 7.46
C LYS A 375 -29.18 -12.31 7.45
N GLN A 376 -28.02 -12.16 6.81
CA GLN A 376 -27.01 -13.20 6.68
C GLN A 376 -25.64 -12.58 6.49
N GLU A 377 -24.64 -12.99 7.27
CA GLU A 377 -23.25 -12.57 7.04
C GLU A 377 -22.63 -13.31 5.84
N PRO A 378 -21.85 -12.61 4.99
CA PRO A 378 -21.06 -13.25 3.95
C PRO A 378 -19.84 -13.98 4.55
N SER A 379 -19.30 -14.94 3.80
CA SER A 379 -17.96 -15.47 4.07
C SER A 379 -16.91 -14.43 3.65
N ILE A 380 -15.70 -14.54 4.20
CA ILE A 380 -14.59 -13.63 3.87
C ILE A 380 -14.38 -13.56 2.35
N PHE A 381 -14.27 -14.72 1.70
CA PHE A 381 -14.05 -14.81 0.25
C PHE A 381 -15.16 -14.16 -0.59
N LEU A 382 -16.41 -14.29 -0.15
CA LEU A 382 -17.55 -13.68 -0.83
C LEU A 382 -17.54 -12.16 -0.65
N ALA A 383 -17.24 -11.66 0.56
CA ALA A 383 -17.10 -10.23 0.82
C ALA A 383 -15.97 -9.61 -0.02
N GLU A 384 -14.79 -10.23 -0.04
CA GLU A 384 -13.64 -9.81 -0.86
C GLU A 384 -14.03 -9.71 -2.35
N ALA A 385 -14.64 -10.77 -2.89
CA ALA A 385 -15.01 -10.82 -4.32
C ALA A 385 -16.08 -9.78 -4.68
N LEU A 386 -17.09 -9.57 -3.83
CA LEU A 386 -18.15 -8.58 -4.05
C LEU A 386 -17.60 -7.14 -4.00
N LEU A 387 -16.71 -6.83 -3.04
CA LEU A 387 -16.03 -5.53 -2.96
C LEU A 387 -15.18 -5.26 -4.21
N ASN A 388 -14.41 -6.26 -4.65
CA ASN A 388 -13.60 -6.13 -5.87
C ASN A 388 -14.47 -5.83 -7.10
N ARG A 389 -15.60 -6.53 -7.26
CA ARG A 389 -16.55 -6.28 -8.35
C ARG A 389 -17.20 -4.90 -8.29
N LEU A 390 -17.28 -4.31 -7.11
CA LEU A 390 -17.67 -2.91 -6.91
C LEU A 390 -16.53 -1.92 -7.12
N GLY A 391 -15.31 -2.40 -7.38
CA GLY A 391 -14.12 -1.60 -7.67
C GLY A 391 -13.25 -1.28 -6.47
N TYR A 392 -13.50 -1.90 -5.32
CA TYR A 392 -12.77 -1.67 -4.08
C TYR A 392 -11.77 -2.78 -3.80
N SER A 393 -10.60 -2.41 -3.29
CA SER A 393 -9.59 -3.37 -2.86
C SER A 393 -10.01 -3.93 -1.51
N GLU A 394 -10.11 -5.25 -1.42
CA GLU A 394 -10.37 -5.96 -0.18
C GLU A 394 -9.28 -5.73 0.87
N ARG A 395 -8.07 -5.39 0.40
CA ARG A 395 -6.89 -5.12 1.23
C ARG A 395 -6.98 -3.83 2.04
N ASP A 396 -8.00 -3.02 1.82
CA ASP A 396 -8.28 -1.85 2.66
C ASP A 396 -8.96 -2.26 3.98
N PHE A 397 -9.45 -3.51 4.08
CA PHE A 397 -10.19 -4.05 5.22
C PHE A 397 -9.52 -5.30 5.79
N ILE A 398 -9.91 -5.66 7.01
CA ILE A 398 -9.68 -6.99 7.58
C ILE A 398 -10.98 -7.65 7.97
N PHE A 399 -11.04 -8.95 7.69
CA PHE A 399 -12.17 -9.77 8.01
C PHE A 399 -11.77 -10.80 9.06
N TYR A 400 -12.54 -10.86 10.15
CA TYR A 400 -12.38 -11.89 11.17
C TYR A 400 -13.46 -12.94 10.95
N GLY A 401 -13.08 -14.05 10.35
CA GLY A 401 -13.95 -15.21 10.20
C GLY A 401 -14.00 -16.05 11.46
N ASN A 402 -14.91 -17.01 11.49
CA ASN A 402 -14.85 -18.11 12.45
C ASN A 402 -13.61 -19.00 12.19
N THR A 403 -13.37 -20.01 13.04
CA THR A 403 -12.18 -20.89 12.94
C THR A 403 -11.98 -21.49 11.56
N VAL A 404 -13.06 -21.93 10.89
CA VAL A 404 -12.99 -22.54 9.56
C VAL A 404 -12.63 -21.50 8.50
N GLU A 405 -13.29 -20.34 8.51
CA GLU A 405 -13.02 -19.26 7.56
C GLU A 405 -11.62 -18.68 7.72
N SER A 406 -11.16 -18.52 8.96
CA SER A 406 -9.81 -18.06 9.26
C SER A 406 -8.76 -19.02 8.71
N GLU A 407 -8.98 -20.32 8.86
CA GLU A 407 -8.07 -21.35 8.34
C GLU A 407 -8.02 -21.35 6.80
N CYS A 408 -9.17 -21.31 6.13
CA CYS A 408 -9.20 -21.22 4.67
C CYS A 408 -8.53 -19.92 4.15
N TRP A 409 -8.72 -18.79 4.84
CA TRP A 409 -8.08 -17.54 4.45
C TRP A 409 -6.56 -17.57 4.64
N LYS A 410 -6.07 -18.18 5.73
CA LYS A 410 -4.64 -18.43 5.95
C LYS A 410 -4.05 -19.30 4.85
N GLN A 411 -4.74 -20.36 4.45
CA GLN A 411 -4.35 -21.25 3.36
C GLN A 411 -4.24 -20.52 2.02
N LYS A 412 -5.21 -19.64 1.68
CA LYS A 412 -5.11 -18.76 0.49
C LYS A 412 -3.85 -17.90 0.55
N ASN A 413 -3.59 -17.22 1.66
CA ASN A 413 -2.43 -16.34 1.81
C ASN A 413 -1.09 -17.09 1.80
N PHE A 414 -1.07 -18.30 2.36
CA PHE A 414 0.07 -19.21 2.27
C PHE A 414 0.41 -19.52 0.80
N LEU A 415 -0.58 -19.92 -0.01
CA LEU A 415 -0.36 -20.18 -1.44
C LEU A 415 0.14 -18.93 -2.17
N LEU A 416 -0.43 -17.75 -1.89
CA LEU A 416 0.00 -16.48 -2.49
C LEU A 416 1.46 -16.14 -2.14
N SER A 417 1.87 -16.39 -0.90
CA SER A 417 3.25 -16.20 -0.45
C SER A 417 4.21 -17.15 -1.20
N LYS A 418 3.85 -18.43 -1.31
CA LYS A 418 4.67 -19.46 -1.97
C LYS A 418 4.86 -19.22 -3.46
N HIS A 419 3.81 -18.79 -4.17
CA HIS A 419 3.93 -18.37 -5.57
C HIS A 419 4.88 -17.19 -5.74
N ARG A 420 4.91 -16.21 -4.82
CA ARG A 420 5.91 -15.12 -4.93
C ARG A 420 7.33 -15.63 -4.81
N GLN A 421 7.54 -16.71 -4.07
CA GLN A 421 8.83 -17.39 -3.94
C GLN A 421 9.13 -18.35 -5.10
N GLY A 422 8.18 -18.56 -6.02
CA GLY A 422 8.29 -19.54 -7.11
C GLY A 422 8.16 -21.00 -6.64
N ASP A 423 7.71 -21.24 -5.41
CA ASP A 423 7.44 -22.59 -4.88
C ASP A 423 6.00 -23.00 -5.19
N HIS A 424 5.85 -23.91 -6.15
CA HIS A 424 4.55 -24.45 -6.58
C HIS A 424 4.39 -25.95 -6.26
N SER A 425 5.44 -26.60 -5.78
CA SER A 425 5.54 -28.07 -5.78
C SER A 425 5.81 -28.68 -4.40
N SER A 426 6.03 -27.87 -3.36
CA SER A 426 6.16 -28.42 -2.01
C SER A 426 4.92 -29.20 -1.59
N GLU A 427 5.12 -30.27 -0.81
CA GLU A 427 4.04 -31.18 -0.36
C GLU A 427 2.91 -30.42 0.34
N GLU A 428 3.27 -29.44 1.14
CA GLU A 428 2.33 -28.55 1.84
C GLU A 428 1.48 -27.72 0.87
N VAL A 429 2.09 -27.13 -0.16
CA VAL A 429 1.39 -26.39 -1.22
C VAL A 429 0.42 -27.29 -1.97
N VAL A 430 0.85 -28.50 -2.35
CA VAL A 430 -0.01 -29.49 -3.03
C VAL A 430 -1.17 -29.94 -2.15
N ALA A 431 -0.94 -30.16 -0.85
CA ALA A 431 -1.97 -30.54 0.10
C ALA A 431 -3.04 -29.44 0.23
N VAL A 432 -2.62 -28.19 0.42
CA VAL A 432 -3.52 -27.03 0.53
C VAL A 432 -4.32 -26.84 -0.77
N MET A 433 -3.68 -26.96 -1.93
CA MET A 433 -4.38 -26.88 -3.22
C MET A 433 -5.46 -27.96 -3.35
N ASN A 434 -5.13 -29.22 -3.06
CA ASN A 434 -6.08 -30.34 -3.15
C ASN A 434 -7.28 -30.21 -2.21
N MET A 435 -7.06 -29.66 -1.01
CA MET A 435 -8.15 -29.35 -0.07
C MET A 435 -9.03 -28.22 -0.63
N GLY A 436 -8.44 -27.12 -1.08
CA GLY A 436 -9.21 -25.98 -1.61
C GLY A 436 -9.99 -26.27 -2.90
N LEU A 437 -9.52 -27.20 -3.75
CA LEU A 437 -10.26 -27.65 -4.94
C LEU A 437 -11.60 -28.33 -4.61
N LYS A 438 -11.73 -28.92 -3.42
CA LYS A 438 -12.96 -29.56 -2.92
C LYS A 438 -13.87 -28.59 -2.16
N SER A 439 -13.46 -27.32 -2.01
CA SER A 439 -14.23 -26.32 -1.29
C SER A 439 -15.52 -25.96 -2.03
N ASP A 440 -16.59 -25.71 -1.28
CA ASP A 440 -17.83 -25.16 -1.82
C ASP A 440 -17.72 -23.67 -2.18
N GLU A 441 -16.64 -22.99 -1.76
CA GLU A 441 -16.40 -21.58 -2.06
C GLU A 441 -15.80 -21.41 -3.47
N PRO A 442 -16.51 -20.75 -4.42
CA PRO A 442 -16.03 -20.54 -5.79
C PRO A 442 -14.66 -19.87 -5.84
N SER A 443 -14.46 -18.82 -5.04
CA SER A 443 -13.19 -18.07 -5.00
C SER A 443 -12.01 -18.93 -4.54
N MET A 444 -12.21 -19.86 -3.61
CA MET A 444 -11.13 -20.77 -3.15
C MET A 444 -10.77 -21.76 -4.26
N ARG A 445 -11.76 -22.35 -4.93
CA ARG A 445 -11.51 -23.24 -6.07
C ARG A 445 -10.77 -22.55 -7.21
N GLN A 446 -11.16 -21.32 -7.55
CA GLN A 446 -10.48 -20.52 -8.58
C GLN A 446 -9.01 -20.26 -8.23
N VAL A 447 -8.74 -19.89 -6.98
CA VAL A 447 -7.38 -19.66 -6.48
C VAL A 447 -6.55 -20.94 -6.62
N CYS A 448 -7.05 -22.08 -6.16
CA CYS A 448 -6.32 -23.36 -6.28
C CYS A 448 -6.10 -23.79 -7.74
N LEU A 449 -7.09 -23.60 -8.62
CA LEU A 449 -6.93 -23.88 -10.05
C LEU A 449 -5.91 -22.95 -10.70
N PHE A 450 -5.88 -21.68 -10.32
CA PHE A 450 -4.85 -20.75 -10.75
C PHE A 450 -3.46 -21.28 -10.37
N PHE A 451 -3.21 -21.58 -9.08
CA PHE A 451 -1.90 -22.07 -8.64
C PHE A 451 -1.48 -23.38 -9.29
N LYS A 452 -2.42 -24.30 -9.50
CA LYS A 452 -2.16 -25.58 -10.17
C LYS A 452 -1.70 -25.41 -11.62
N ASN A 453 -2.14 -24.35 -12.30
CA ASN A 453 -1.91 -24.14 -13.73
C ASN A 453 -1.00 -22.92 -14.03
N SER A 454 -0.45 -22.26 -13.02
CA SER A 454 0.39 -21.06 -13.18
C SER A 454 1.88 -21.35 -13.36
N ALA A 455 2.34 -22.56 -13.05
CA ALA A 455 3.77 -22.91 -13.05
C ALA A 455 4.31 -23.20 -14.46
N ASP A 456 3.53 -23.88 -15.31
CA ASP A 456 3.93 -24.28 -16.66
C ASP A 456 3.18 -23.49 -17.75
N PHE A 457 3.82 -23.32 -18.91
CA PHE A 457 3.23 -22.62 -20.06
C PHE A 457 2.78 -23.62 -21.13
N SER A 458 1.48 -23.86 -21.23
CA SER A 458 0.91 -24.74 -22.27
C SER A 458 -0.48 -24.29 -22.70
N GLU A 459 -0.93 -24.75 -23.86
CA GLU A 459 -2.32 -24.53 -24.30
C GLU A 459 -3.31 -25.16 -23.32
N GLN A 460 -3.00 -26.36 -22.84
CA GLN A 460 -3.79 -27.07 -21.82
C GLN A 460 -3.94 -26.26 -20.53
N ASN A 461 -2.87 -25.58 -20.10
CA ASN A 461 -2.94 -24.72 -18.91
C ASN A 461 -3.79 -23.47 -19.17
N CYS A 462 -3.75 -22.90 -20.38
CA CYS A 462 -4.64 -21.80 -20.75
C CYS A 462 -6.11 -22.25 -20.72
N GLU A 463 -6.42 -23.43 -21.24
CA GLU A 463 -7.76 -24.02 -21.18
C GLU A 463 -8.20 -24.25 -19.73
N ALA A 464 -7.34 -24.81 -18.89
CA ALA A 464 -7.65 -25.02 -17.48
C ALA A 464 -7.88 -23.70 -16.72
N LEU A 465 -7.13 -22.63 -17.04
CA LEU A 465 -7.35 -21.29 -16.49
C LEU A 465 -8.66 -20.66 -16.99
N ILE A 466 -9.05 -20.90 -18.25
CA ILE A 466 -10.35 -20.49 -18.77
C ILE A 466 -11.48 -21.23 -18.04
N GLU A 467 -11.35 -22.53 -17.81
CA GLU A 467 -12.32 -23.29 -17.01
C GLU A 467 -12.37 -22.79 -15.56
N ALA A 468 -11.24 -22.35 -14.99
CA ALA A 468 -11.23 -21.69 -13.68
C ALA A 468 -12.01 -20.37 -13.69
N LEU A 469 -11.90 -19.54 -14.75
CA LEU A 469 -12.71 -18.32 -14.89
C LEU A 469 -14.21 -18.64 -14.95
N LYS A 470 -14.58 -19.71 -15.67
CA LYS A 470 -15.98 -20.13 -15.83
C LYS A 470 -16.67 -20.52 -14.52
N ILE A 471 -15.91 -20.78 -13.44
CA ILE A 471 -16.49 -20.99 -12.11
C ILE A 471 -17.26 -19.75 -11.63
N SER A 472 -16.74 -18.54 -11.87
CA SER A 472 -17.38 -17.29 -11.42
C SER A 472 -17.88 -16.41 -12.57
N ILE A 473 -17.55 -16.75 -13.82
CA ILE A 473 -18.02 -16.11 -15.05
C ILE A 473 -18.46 -17.21 -16.05
N PRO A 474 -19.61 -17.88 -15.83
CA PRO A 474 -19.98 -19.09 -16.58
C PRO A 474 -20.02 -18.94 -18.10
N ASP A 475 -20.40 -17.77 -18.59
CA ASP A 475 -20.49 -17.41 -20.01
C ASP A 475 -19.29 -16.55 -20.47
N PHE A 476 -18.12 -16.80 -19.88
CA PHE A 476 -16.88 -16.06 -20.17
C PHE A 476 -16.56 -16.04 -21.68
N SER A 477 -16.34 -14.83 -22.17
CA SER A 477 -15.73 -14.53 -23.46
C SER A 477 -14.97 -13.22 -23.37
N VAL A 478 -13.85 -13.10 -24.10
CA VAL A 478 -13.02 -11.88 -24.14
C VAL A 478 -13.86 -10.64 -24.50
N ALA A 479 -14.81 -10.79 -25.43
CA ALA A 479 -15.70 -9.70 -25.85
C ALA A 479 -16.62 -9.18 -24.74
N THR A 480 -16.87 -9.99 -23.69
CA THR A 480 -17.76 -9.63 -22.59
C THR A 480 -17.04 -8.95 -21.42
N ILE A 481 -15.70 -8.99 -21.37
CA ILE A 481 -14.90 -8.45 -20.25
C ILE A 481 -15.30 -7.01 -19.89
N GLY A 482 -15.43 -6.13 -20.88
CA GLY A 482 -15.77 -4.71 -20.65
C GLY A 482 -17.17 -4.45 -20.08
N GLN A 483 -18.04 -5.47 -20.05
CA GLN A 483 -19.40 -5.44 -19.53
C GLN A 483 -19.53 -6.11 -18.14
N ARG A 484 -18.49 -6.85 -17.72
CA ARG A 484 -18.49 -7.59 -16.44
C ARG A 484 -18.05 -6.70 -15.29
N ARG A 485 -18.24 -7.21 -14.08
CA ARG A 485 -17.57 -6.77 -12.87
C ARG A 485 -16.60 -7.86 -12.46
N LEU A 486 -15.31 -7.52 -12.42
CA LEU A 486 -14.25 -8.50 -12.19
C LEU A 486 -13.76 -8.44 -10.74
N SER A 487 -13.46 -9.61 -10.18
CA SER A 487 -12.77 -9.79 -8.90
C SER A 487 -11.25 -9.83 -9.08
N TRP A 488 -10.50 -9.70 -7.98
CA TRP A 488 -9.03 -9.83 -7.99
C TRP A 488 -8.57 -11.18 -8.59
N ASN A 489 -9.27 -12.27 -8.26
CA ASN A 489 -8.99 -13.61 -8.80
C ASN A 489 -9.15 -13.65 -10.33
N GLU A 490 -10.25 -13.10 -10.84
CA GLU A 490 -10.57 -13.11 -12.27
C GLU A 490 -9.55 -12.28 -13.07
N ILE A 491 -9.17 -11.09 -12.59
CA ILE A 491 -8.12 -10.27 -13.21
C ILE A 491 -6.77 -10.98 -13.19
N THR A 492 -6.43 -11.64 -12.08
CA THR A 492 -5.16 -12.38 -11.94
C THR A 492 -5.08 -13.54 -12.93
N ILE A 493 -6.17 -14.32 -13.07
CA ILE A 493 -6.24 -15.42 -14.04
C ILE A 493 -6.15 -14.87 -15.48
N LEU A 494 -6.85 -13.78 -15.81
CA LEU A 494 -6.77 -13.16 -17.14
C LEU A 494 -5.36 -12.68 -17.50
N ASN A 495 -4.66 -12.04 -16.55
CA ASN A 495 -3.26 -11.64 -16.75
C ASN A 495 -2.33 -12.85 -16.91
N CYS A 496 -2.61 -13.96 -16.23
CA CYS A 496 -1.87 -15.22 -16.39
C CYS A 496 -2.09 -15.83 -17.78
N ILE A 497 -3.34 -15.91 -18.24
CA ILE A 497 -3.67 -16.36 -19.62
C ILE A 497 -2.97 -15.47 -20.65
N CYS A 498 -3.03 -14.15 -20.48
CA CYS A 498 -2.32 -13.21 -21.34
C CYS A 498 -0.82 -13.48 -21.38
N THR A 499 -0.19 -13.75 -20.23
CA THR A 499 1.23 -14.09 -20.14
C THR A 499 1.55 -15.40 -20.87
N ASN A 500 0.70 -16.42 -20.71
CA ASN A 500 0.87 -17.71 -21.38
C ASN A 500 0.74 -17.57 -22.89
N TYR A 501 -0.25 -16.82 -23.38
CA TYR A 501 -0.40 -16.54 -24.81
C TYR A 501 0.80 -15.80 -25.39
N ILE A 502 1.40 -14.84 -24.66
CA ILE A 502 2.65 -14.19 -25.09
C ILE A 502 3.78 -15.23 -25.23
N ARG A 503 3.95 -16.14 -24.27
CA ARG A 503 4.98 -17.20 -24.32
C ARG A 503 4.75 -18.19 -25.47
N LEU A 504 3.49 -18.51 -25.75
CA LEU A 504 3.06 -19.38 -26.85
C LEU A 504 3.03 -18.65 -28.20
N LYS A 505 3.43 -17.38 -28.27
CA LYS A 505 3.38 -16.54 -29.47
C LYS A 505 1.97 -16.33 -30.06
N LYS A 506 0.92 -16.53 -29.24
CA LYS A 506 -0.51 -16.26 -29.55
C LYS A 506 -0.86 -14.80 -29.25
N TYR A 507 -0.20 -13.91 -29.96
CA TYR A 507 -0.19 -12.50 -29.58
C TYR A 507 -1.50 -11.76 -29.84
N LYS A 508 -2.29 -12.16 -30.84
CA LYS A 508 -3.60 -11.53 -31.12
C LYS A 508 -4.56 -11.78 -29.96
N GLU A 509 -4.53 -12.98 -29.42
CA GLU A 509 -5.32 -13.43 -28.28
C GLU A 509 -4.86 -12.72 -26.99
N ALA A 510 -3.54 -12.60 -26.78
CA ALA A 510 -2.99 -11.82 -25.67
C ALA A 510 -3.40 -10.34 -25.74
N ALA A 511 -3.28 -9.71 -26.91
CA ALA A 511 -3.65 -8.30 -27.11
C ALA A 511 -5.14 -8.08 -26.85
N ALA A 512 -6.02 -8.97 -27.33
CA ALA A 512 -7.46 -8.85 -27.10
C ALA A 512 -7.83 -8.85 -25.60
N ILE A 513 -7.20 -9.73 -24.80
CA ILE A 513 -7.40 -9.76 -23.34
C ILE A 513 -6.82 -8.50 -22.69
N ASN A 514 -5.60 -8.12 -23.07
CA ASN A 514 -4.91 -6.97 -22.49
C ASN A 514 -5.68 -5.66 -22.74
N ASP A 515 -6.10 -5.40 -23.98
CA ASP A 515 -6.85 -4.21 -24.35
C ASP A 515 -8.20 -4.15 -23.60
N ALA A 516 -8.86 -5.29 -23.41
CA ALA A 516 -10.09 -5.37 -22.62
C ALA A 516 -9.85 -5.05 -21.14
N LEU A 517 -8.75 -5.54 -20.53
CA LEU A 517 -8.38 -5.22 -19.16
C LEU A 517 -7.97 -3.75 -18.97
N ARG A 518 -7.25 -3.16 -19.93
CA ARG A 518 -6.90 -1.73 -19.91
C ARG A 518 -8.14 -0.85 -20.01
N ALA A 519 -9.08 -1.20 -20.88
CA ALA A 519 -10.37 -0.51 -20.97
C ALA A 519 -11.21 -0.67 -19.68
N TYR A 520 -11.13 -1.83 -19.03
CA TYR A 520 -11.77 -2.07 -17.74
C TYR A 520 -11.14 -1.23 -16.61
N ALA A 521 -9.81 -1.07 -16.60
CA ALA A 521 -9.11 -0.29 -15.59
C ALA A 521 -9.52 1.18 -15.54
N LYS A 522 -9.91 1.74 -16.69
CA LYS A 522 -10.34 3.14 -16.84
C LYS A 522 -11.80 3.40 -16.40
N LYS A 523 -12.50 2.39 -15.87
CA LYS A 523 -13.89 2.56 -15.42
C LYS A 523 -13.94 3.41 -14.14
N PRO A 524 -14.89 4.36 -14.03
CA PRO A 524 -14.89 5.35 -12.94
C PRO A 524 -15.16 4.78 -11.54
N PHE A 525 -15.68 3.56 -11.44
CA PHE A 525 -15.95 2.92 -10.15
C PHE A 525 -14.71 2.22 -9.54
N ILE A 526 -13.62 2.10 -10.30
CA ILE A 526 -12.39 1.45 -9.86
C ILE A 526 -11.62 2.42 -8.95
N THR A 527 -11.35 2.01 -7.71
CA THR A 527 -10.55 2.83 -6.79
C THR A 527 -9.06 2.74 -7.09
N PRO A 528 -8.25 3.76 -6.72
CA PRO A 528 -6.81 3.76 -6.95
C PRO A 528 -6.08 2.55 -6.36
N LYS A 529 -6.49 2.11 -5.17
CA LYS A 529 -5.94 0.91 -4.51
C LYS A 529 -6.24 -0.35 -5.30
N TYR A 530 -7.48 -0.52 -5.77
CA TYR A 530 -7.86 -1.70 -6.54
C TYR A 530 -7.13 -1.73 -7.89
N MET A 531 -7.08 -0.57 -8.57
CA MET A 531 -6.35 -0.39 -9.82
C MET A 531 -4.88 -0.80 -9.70
N SER A 532 -4.17 -0.24 -8.71
CA SER A 532 -2.74 -0.53 -8.49
C SER A 532 -2.46 -1.97 -8.10
N ALA A 533 -3.38 -2.63 -7.38
CA ALA A 533 -3.20 -4.01 -6.94
C ALA A 533 -3.44 -5.06 -8.04
N THR A 534 -4.19 -4.73 -9.10
CA THR A 534 -4.69 -5.73 -10.08
C THR A 534 -4.43 -5.39 -11.54
N LEU A 535 -4.58 -4.12 -11.92
CA LEU A 535 -4.71 -3.72 -13.32
C LEU A 535 -3.42 -3.09 -13.87
N PHE A 536 -2.55 -2.58 -13.02
CA PHE A 536 -1.22 -2.09 -13.40
C PHE A 536 -0.34 -3.18 -14.04
N LEU A 537 -0.59 -4.45 -13.72
CA LEU A 537 0.05 -5.58 -14.41
C LEU A 537 -0.28 -5.61 -15.90
N SER A 538 -1.50 -5.21 -16.29
CA SER A 538 -1.92 -5.20 -17.69
C SER A 538 -1.15 -4.15 -18.50
N GLU A 539 -0.88 -2.96 -17.93
CA GLU A 539 -0.02 -1.94 -18.57
C GLU A 539 1.42 -2.44 -18.76
N ARG A 540 1.98 -3.14 -17.76
CA ARG A 540 3.29 -3.78 -17.90
C ARG A 540 3.32 -4.79 -19.07
N LEU A 541 2.31 -5.64 -19.17
CA LEU A 541 2.24 -6.65 -20.22
C LEU A 541 2.14 -5.99 -21.61
N ARG A 542 1.48 -4.82 -21.73
CA ARG A 542 1.39 -4.02 -22.96
C ARG A 542 2.76 -3.71 -23.55
N PHE A 543 3.61 -3.09 -22.73
CA PHE A 543 4.92 -2.63 -23.16
C PHE A 543 5.84 -3.80 -23.53
N ARG A 544 5.78 -4.88 -22.75
CA ARG A 544 6.52 -6.11 -23.04
C ARG A 544 6.22 -6.68 -24.42
N TYR A 545 4.95 -6.77 -24.81
CA TYR A 545 4.65 -7.34 -26.12
C TYR A 545 4.93 -6.38 -27.27
N LEU A 546 4.68 -5.07 -27.09
CA LEU A 546 5.01 -4.08 -28.12
C LEU A 546 6.50 -4.14 -28.48
N TYR A 547 7.35 -4.34 -27.46
CA TYR A 547 8.78 -4.49 -27.63
C TYR A 547 9.10 -5.72 -28.48
N ASN A 548 8.53 -6.88 -28.12
CA ASN A 548 8.72 -8.12 -28.89
C ASN A 548 8.21 -8.06 -30.34
N PHE A 549 7.40 -7.05 -30.69
CA PHE A 549 6.92 -6.80 -32.05
C PHE A 549 7.69 -5.72 -32.81
N ASN A 550 8.77 -5.21 -32.23
CA ASN A 550 9.51 -4.08 -32.77
C ASN A 550 8.63 -2.84 -32.99
N ARG A 551 7.59 -2.67 -32.16
CA ARG A 551 6.66 -1.52 -32.18
C ARG A 551 7.19 -0.40 -31.29
N PHE A 552 8.47 -0.04 -31.46
CA PHE A 552 9.19 0.87 -30.58
C PHE A 552 8.56 2.28 -30.51
N HIS A 553 8.12 2.80 -31.67
CA HIS A 553 7.41 4.08 -31.72
C HIS A 553 6.09 4.07 -30.93
N ASP A 554 5.38 2.94 -30.86
CA ASP A 554 4.16 2.86 -30.08
C ASP A 554 4.44 2.85 -28.58
N ILE A 555 5.54 2.22 -28.14
CA ILE A 555 5.94 2.23 -26.73
C ILE A 555 6.14 3.67 -26.27
N ILE A 556 6.91 4.45 -27.05
CA ILE A 556 7.18 5.86 -26.74
C ILE A 556 5.88 6.65 -26.74
N LYS A 557 5.09 6.54 -27.81
CA LYS A 557 3.83 7.26 -27.95
C LYS A 557 2.86 6.94 -26.81
N GLU A 558 2.68 5.66 -26.48
CA GLU A 558 1.78 5.26 -25.40
C GLU A 558 2.29 5.75 -24.04
N LEU A 559 3.60 5.75 -23.79
CA LEU A 559 4.16 6.29 -22.55
C LEU A 559 3.90 7.80 -22.41
N GLU A 560 4.12 8.56 -23.49
CA GLU A 560 3.86 10.01 -23.54
C GLU A 560 2.37 10.36 -23.37
N GLU A 561 1.47 9.46 -23.77
CA GLU A 561 0.02 9.62 -23.62
C GLU A 561 -0.53 9.23 -22.23
N ILE A 562 0.30 8.63 -21.34
CA ILE A 562 -0.11 8.31 -19.97
C ILE A 562 -0.19 9.60 -19.14
N ASN A 563 -1.42 10.04 -18.89
CA ASN A 563 -1.72 11.19 -18.01
C ASN A 563 -1.90 10.80 -16.53
N ASP A 564 -1.77 9.52 -16.19
CA ASP A 564 -1.94 9.02 -14.83
C ASP A 564 -0.60 9.07 -14.07
N GLU A 565 -0.39 10.16 -13.30
CA GLU A 565 0.78 10.34 -12.45
C GLU A 565 0.98 9.16 -11.48
N PHE A 566 -0.12 8.62 -10.94
CA PHE A 566 -0.08 7.54 -9.97
C PHE A 566 0.42 6.24 -10.59
N LEU A 567 0.05 5.94 -11.85
CA LEU A 567 0.61 4.83 -12.62
C LEU A 567 2.12 4.97 -12.86
N LEU A 568 2.55 6.17 -13.27
CA LEU A 568 3.95 6.48 -13.61
C LEU A 568 4.88 6.54 -12.40
N LYS A 569 4.33 6.76 -11.20
CA LYS A 569 5.10 6.76 -9.94
C LYS A 569 5.03 5.44 -9.18
N SER A 570 4.09 4.56 -9.54
CA SER A 570 3.89 3.28 -8.88
C SER A 570 4.94 2.24 -9.26
N VAL A 571 5.73 1.82 -8.27
CA VAL A 571 6.92 0.96 -8.39
C VAL A 571 6.74 -0.25 -9.31
N GLY A 572 5.66 -1.03 -9.13
CA GLY A 572 5.46 -2.27 -9.88
C GLY A 572 5.20 -2.10 -11.37
N SER A 573 4.49 -1.04 -11.78
CA SER A 573 4.22 -0.73 -13.19
C SER A 573 5.34 0.10 -13.80
N ALA A 574 5.71 1.18 -13.13
CA ALA A 574 6.64 2.18 -13.65
C ALA A 574 8.01 1.56 -14.00
N ALA A 575 8.55 0.68 -13.15
CA ALA A 575 9.81 0.00 -13.40
C ALA A 575 9.87 -0.63 -14.79
N ASP A 576 8.79 -1.33 -15.17
CA ASP A 576 8.69 -2.03 -16.44
C ASP A 576 8.38 -1.10 -17.62
N LEU A 577 7.58 -0.05 -17.41
CA LEU A 577 7.33 0.98 -18.42
C LEU A 577 8.65 1.68 -18.81
N PHE A 578 9.46 2.06 -17.83
CA PHE A 578 10.76 2.69 -18.05
C PHE A 578 11.80 1.71 -18.60
N PHE A 579 11.78 0.43 -18.19
CA PHE A 579 12.62 -0.62 -18.78
C PHE A 579 12.38 -0.77 -20.29
N TYR A 580 11.12 -0.93 -20.72
CA TYR A 580 10.82 -1.17 -22.13
C TYR A 580 10.96 0.10 -22.98
N SER A 581 10.68 1.28 -22.41
CA SER A 581 10.90 2.54 -23.14
C SER A 581 12.37 2.88 -23.28
N SER A 582 13.24 2.57 -22.30
CA SER A 582 14.69 2.75 -22.48
C SER A 582 15.19 1.91 -23.66
N GLN A 583 14.82 0.63 -23.70
CA GLN A 583 15.18 -0.27 -24.78
C GLN A 583 14.63 0.21 -26.15
N ALA A 584 13.36 0.66 -26.17
CA ALA A 584 12.75 1.20 -27.39
C ALA A 584 13.44 2.46 -27.92
N TYR A 585 13.92 3.34 -27.04
CA TYR A 585 14.74 4.50 -27.43
C TYR A 585 16.09 4.08 -27.99
N GLY A 586 16.73 3.04 -27.42
CA GLY A 586 17.97 2.48 -27.93
C GLY A 586 17.83 1.94 -29.36
N GLU A 587 16.77 1.17 -29.62
CA GLU A 587 16.41 0.66 -30.96
C GLU A 587 16.12 1.78 -31.98
N LEU A 588 15.72 2.96 -31.49
CA LEU A 588 15.47 4.15 -32.30
C LEU A 588 16.66 5.13 -32.32
N HIS A 589 17.81 4.75 -31.74
CA HIS A 589 19.03 5.53 -31.67
C HIS A 589 18.91 6.88 -30.93
N ASP A 590 17.96 7.01 -30.00
CA ASP A 590 17.82 8.16 -29.09
C ASP A 590 18.47 7.81 -27.74
N TYR A 591 19.81 7.86 -27.71
CA TYR A 591 20.58 7.36 -26.57
C TYR A 591 20.44 8.22 -25.30
N ASP A 592 20.20 9.52 -25.44
CA ASP A 592 20.00 10.41 -24.30
C ASP A 592 18.73 10.02 -23.51
N LYS A 593 17.62 9.80 -24.21
CA LYS A 593 16.37 9.34 -23.58
C LYS A 593 16.45 7.89 -23.12
N MET A 594 17.17 7.04 -23.84
CA MET A 594 17.45 5.67 -23.40
C MET A 594 18.13 5.68 -22.03
N ILE A 595 19.22 6.44 -21.86
CA ILE A 595 19.97 6.53 -20.59
C ILE A 595 19.05 7.07 -19.49
N ALA A 596 18.32 8.16 -19.73
CA ALA A 596 17.42 8.74 -18.73
C ALA A 596 16.37 7.73 -18.23
N HIS A 597 15.72 7.00 -19.14
CA HIS A 597 14.71 5.99 -18.80
C HIS A 597 15.35 4.77 -18.11
N ALA A 598 16.55 4.35 -18.54
CA ALA A 598 17.25 3.24 -17.93
C ALA A 598 17.67 3.54 -16.49
N ARG A 599 18.13 4.76 -16.20
CA ARG A 599 18.45 5.21 -14.82
C ARG A 599 17.21 5.17 -13.92
N ILE A 600 16.06 5.63 -14.41
CA ILE A 600 14.78 5.57 -13.67
C ILE A 600 14.37 4.12 -13.40
N ALA A 601 14.41 3.24 -14.42
CA ALA A 601 14.09 1.83 -14.29
C ALA A 601 15.02 1.12 -13.29
N ALA A 602 16.33 1.39 -13.37
CA ALA A 602 17.33 0.88 -12.44
C ALA A 602 17.02 1.28 -10.99
N GLY A 603 16.72 2.56 -10.73
CA GLY A 603 16.31 3.04 -9.41
C GLY A 603 15.04 2.34 -8.91
N TYR A 604 14.05 2.12 -9.77
CA TYR A 604 12.86 1.36 -9.41
C TYR A 604 13.19 -0.08 -9.01
N PHE A 605 14.04 -0.78 -9.74
CA PHE A 605 14.45 -2.14 -9.37
C PHE A 605 15.21 -2.18 -8.05
N MET A 606 15.99 -1.16 -7.72
CA MET A 606 16.68 -1.04 -6.44
C MET A 606 15.68 -0.95 -5.27
N ILE A 607 14.67 -0.08 -5.34
CA ILE A 607 13.64 0.00 -4.28
C ILE A 607 12.76 -1.25 -4.18
N MET A 608 12.72 -2.08 -5.23
CA MET A 608 12.06 -3.38 -5.22
C MET A 608 12.91 -4.51 -4.64
N GLY A 609 14.21 -4.30 -4.40
CA GLY A 609 15.15 -5.38 -4.07
C GLY A 609 15.49 -6.29 -5.27
N LEU A 610 15.23 -5.85 -6.50
CA LEU A 610 15.41 -6.63 -7.72
C LEU A 610 16.75 -6.30 -8.43
N THR A 611 17.86 -6.36 -7.70
CA THR A 611 19.21 -6.02 -8.21
C THR A 611 19.58 -6.81 -9.46
N ARG A 612 19.29 -8.11 -9.52
CA ARG A 612 19.54 -8.93 -10.74
C ARG A 612 18.83 -8.39 -11.98
N ARG A 613 17.66 -7.76 -11.80
CA ARG A 613 16.87 -7.21 -12.91
C ARG A 613 17.42 -5.86 -13.37
N LYS A 614 17.94 -5.06 -12.43
CA LYS A 614 18.75 -3.87 -12.71
C LYS A 614 19.98 -4.27 -13.54
N ASP A 615 20.76 -5.24 -13.08
CA ASP A 615 22.01 -5.64 -13.73
C ASP A 615 21.75 -6.19 -15.15
N TYR A 616 20.68 -6.97 -15.32
CA TYR A 616 20.22 -7.44 -16.63
C TYR A 616 19.87 -6.30 -17.59
N LEU A 617 19.14 -5.27 -17.14
CA LEU A 617 18.82 -4.11 -17.97
C LEU A 617 20.11 -3.44 -18.48
N LEU A 618 21.05 -3.19 -17.57
CA LEU A 618 22.28 -2.48 -17.88
C LEU A 618 23.18 -3.29 -18.82
N SER A 619 23.29 -4.60 -18.60
CA SER A 619 24.05 -5.48 -19.49
C SER A 619 23.42 -5.54 -20.88
N GLU A 620 22.10 -5.63 -21.00
CA GLU A 620 21.43 -5.64 -22.30
C GLU A 620 21.67 -4.33 -23.07
N ILE A 621 21.60 -3.18 -22.41
CA ILE A 621 21.88 -1.88 -23.07
C ILE A 621 23.32 -1.85 -23.59
N HIS A 622 24.28 -2.28 -22.78
CA HIS A 622 25.69 -2.31 -23.18
C HIS A 622 25.92 -3.29 -24.34
N GLU A 623 25.39 -4.51 -24.27
CA GLU A 623 25.56 -5.54 -25.30
C GLU A 623 24.89 -5.16 -26.63
N GLN A 624 23.70 -4.57 -26.59
CA GLN A 624 22.93 -4.26 -27.79
C GLN A 624 23.35 -2.93 -28.44
N PHE A 625 23.66 -1.91 -27.64
CA PHE A 625 23.86 -0.55 -28.14
C PHE A 625 25.27 0.00 -27.92
N ASN A 626 26.14 -0.71 -27.17
CA ASN A 626 27.48 -0.26 -26.80
C ASN A 626 27.46 1.12 -26.09
N VAL A 627 26.51 1.28 -25.16
CA VAL A 627 26.31 2.49 -24.34
C VAL A 627 26.38 2.13 -22.86
N ASP A 628 27.11 2.93 -22.09
CA ASP A 628 27.14 2.85 -20.62
C ASP A 628 26.15 3.86 -20.03
N VAL A 629 25.37 3.43 -19.03
CA VAL A 629 24.21 4.16 -18.47
C VAL A 629 24.55 4.90 -17.17
#